data_AF-A0A067GBP5-F1
#
_entry.id   AF-A0A067GBP5-F1
#
_cell.length_a   1.000
_cell.length_b   1.000
_cell.length_c   1.000
_cell.angle_alpha   90.00
_cell.angle_beta   90.00
_cell.angle_gamma   90.00
#
_symmetry.space_group_name_H-M   'P 1'
#
loop_
_entity.id
_entity.type
_entity.pdbx_description
1 polymer ?
#
loop_
_entity_poly.entity_id
_entity_poly.type
_entity_poly.pdbx_seq_one_letter_code
_entity_poly.pdbx_strand_id
1 'polypeptide(L)'
;MDLDQWIAKVKEGQHLLEDELQLLCEYVKEILIEESNVQPVNSPVTVCGDIHGQFHDLMKLFQTGGHVPETNYIFMGDFVDRGYNSLEVFTILLLLKARYPANITLLRGNHESRQLTQVYGFYDECQRKYGNANAWRYCTDVFDYLTLSAIIDGTVLCVHGGLSPDIRTIDQIRVIERNCEIPHEGPFCDLMWSDPEDIETWAVSPRGAGWLFGSRVTSEVM
;
A
#
# COMPACT_ATOMS: atom_id res chain seq x y z
N MET A 1 -8.65 -4.26 22.65
CA MET A 1 -7.95 -3.43 21.65
C MET A 1 -8.50 -2.01 21.79
N ASP A 2 -7.72 -1.10 22.36
CA ASP A 2 -8.09 0.32 22.46
C ASP A 2 -7.37 1.07 21.32
N LEU A 3 -8.06 1.19 20.17
CA LEU A 3 -7.48 1.76 18.97
C LEU A 3 -7.14 3.25 19.14
N ASP A 4 -7.95 3.99 19.89
CA ASP A 4 -7.74 5.42 20.06
C ASP A 4 -6.48 5.68 20.93
N GLN A 5 -6.27 4.86 21.96
CA GLN A 5 -5.04 4.88 22.75
C GLN A 5 -3.80 4.53 21.91
N TRP A 6 -3.89 3.49 21.08
CA TRP A 6 -2.79 3.06 20.21
C TRP A 6 -2.45 4.10 19.14
N ILE A 7 -3.47 4.76 18.56
CA ILE A 7 -3.29 5.87 17.61
C ILE A 7 -2.53 7.02 18.29
N ALA A 8 -2.92 7.41 19.51
CA ALA A 8 -2.22 8.47 20.25
C ALA A 8 -0.76 8.11 20.52
N LYS A 9 -0.51 6.88 21.00
CA LYS A 9 0.84 6.35 21.25
C LYS A 9 1.74 6.39 20.01
N VAL A 10 1.23 5.92 18.86
CA VAL A 10 2.00 5.90 17.61
C VAL A 10 2.25 7.30 17.06
N LYS A 11 1.29 8.23 17.19
CA LYS A 11 1.48 9.64 16.81
C LYS A 11 2.60 10.34 17.57
N GLU A 12 2.92 9.89 18.79
CA GLU A 12 4.07 10.37 19.57
C GLU A 12 5.42 9.75 19.14
N GLY A 13 5.43 8.91 18.11
CA GLY A 13 6.62 8.21 17.62
C GLY A 13 6.98 6.95 18.41
N GLN A 14 6.05 6.43 19.22
CA GLN A 14 6.24 5.17 19.94
C GLN A 14 5.67 4.00 19.12
N HIS A 15 6.32 2.83 19.16
CA HIS A 15 5.75 1.62 18.56
C HIS A 15 4.91 0.82 19.56
N LEU A 16 4.00 -0.01 19.04
CA LEU A 16 3.21 -0.92 19.86
C LEU A 16 4.09 -1.99 20.51
N LEU A 17 3.54 -2.68 21.51
CA LEU A 17 4.11 -3.95 21.96
C LEU A 17 3.93 -5.02 20.87
N GLU A 18 4.74 -6.09 20.92
CA GLU A 18 4.71 -7.12 19.88
C GLU A 18 3.36 -7.83 19.76
N ASP A 19 2.72 -8.12 20.90
CA ASP A 19 1.38 -8.73 20.99
C ASP A 19 0.27 -7.77 20.54
N GLU A 20 0.41 -6.48 20.85
CA GLU A 20 -0.49 -5.42 20.36
C GLU A 20 -0.42 -5.31 18.82
N LEU A 21 0.80 -5.31 18.25
CA LEU A 21 1.01 -5.28 16.80
C LEU A 21 0.46 -6.54 16.13
N GLN A 22 0.72 -7.72 16.71
CA GLN A 22 0.17 -8.98 16.20
C GLN A 22 -1.36 -8.92 16.15
N LEU A 23 -2.00 -8.49 17.23
CA LEU A 23 -3.46 -8.38 17.31
C LEU A 23 -4.00 -7.39 16.27
N LEU A 24 -3.34 -6.25 16.07
CA LEU A 24 -3.69 -5.28 15.04
C LEU A 24 -3.61 -5.89 13.64
N CYS A 25 -2.52 -6.58 13.32
CA CYS A 25 -2.31 -7.20 12.01
C CYS A 25 -3.38 -8.26 11.72
N GLU A 26 -3.70 -9.14 12.67
CA GLU A 26 -4.77 -10.12 12.50
C GLU A 26 -6.13 -9.45 12.25
N TYR A 27 -6.47 -8.43 13.04
CA TYR A 27 -7.72 -7.71 12.87
C TYR A 27 -7.82 -6.98 11.53
N VAL A 28 -6.74 -6.37 11.05
CA VAL A 28 -6.75 -5.68 9.75
C VAL A 28 -6.83 -6.68 8.60
N LYS A 29 -6.25 -7.88 8.70
CA LYS A 29 -6.44 -8.93 7.69
C LYS A 29 -7.92 -9.33 7.54
N GLU A 30 -8.66 -9.42 8.64
CA GLU A 30 -10.12 -9.67 8.60
C GLU A 30 -10.90 -8.57 7.88
N ILE A 31 -10.42 -7.32 7.91
CA ILE A 31 -11.02 -6.22 7.15
C ILE A 31 -10.62 -6.32 5.68
N LEU A 32 -9.33 -6.50 5.40
CA LEU A 32 -8.78 -6.48 4.05
C LEU A 32 -9.24 -7.67 3.20
N ILE A 33 -9.52 -8.84 3.80
CA ILE A 33 -10.01 -10.00 3.04
C ILE A 33 -11.38 -9.75 2.39
N GLU A 34 -12.20 -8.88 2.98
CA GLU A 34 -13.51 -8.48 2.45
C GLU A 34 -13.40 -7.39 1.36
N GLU A 35 -12.20 -6.85 1.13
CA GLU A 35 -11.96 -5.81 0.14
C GLU A 35 -11.65 -6.39 -1.24
N SER A 36 -12.29 -5.85 -2.29
CA SER A 36 -12.01 -6.24 -3.68
C SER A 36 -10.61 -5.78 -4.11
N ASN A 37 -10.00 -6.45 -5.08
CA ASN A 37 -8.73 -5.99 -5.67
C ASN A 37 -8.85 -4.61 -6.33
N VAL A 38 -10.07 -4.23 -6.72
CA VAL A 38 -10.40 -2.90 -7.24
C VAL A 38 -11.43 -2.28 -6.33
N GLN A 39 -10.98 -1.47 -5.38
CA GLN A 39 -11.90 -0.86 -4.41
C GLN A 39 -12.64 0.34 -4.97
N PRO A 40 -13.99 0.33 -4.97
CA PRO A 40 -14.75 1.53 -5.27
C PRO A 40 -14.57 2.55 -4.14
N VAL A 41 -14.26 3.79 -4.52
CA VAL A 41 -14.13 4.92 -3.59
C VAL A 41 -14.94 6.08 -4.14
N ASN A 42 -15.66 6.80 -3.27
CA ASN A 42 -16.42 7.98 -3.67
C ASN A 42 -15.65 9.25 -3.32
N SER A 43 -15.79 10.29 -4.15
CA SER A 43 -15.33 11.64 -3.79
C SER A 43 -16.20 12.27 -2.68
N PRO A 44 -15.65 13.19 -1.85
CA PRO A 44 -14.26 13.67 -1.86
C PRO A 44 -13.28 12.67 -1.23
N VAL A 45 -12.08 12.57 -1.82
CA VAL A 45 -10.98 11.72 -1.35
C VAL A 45 -9.63 12.37 -1.66
N THR A 46 -8.66 12.23 -0.77
CA THR A 46 -7.27 12.63 -0.98
C THR A 46 -6.44 11.42 -1.39
N VAL A 47 -5.74 11.51 -2.52
CA VAL A 47 -4.85 10.44 -3.02
C VAL A 47 -3.41 10.76 -2.64
N CYS A 48 -2.71 9.77 -2.07
CA CYS A 48 -1.34 9.90 -1.58
C CYS A 48 -0.46 8.83 -2.24
N GLY A 49 0.71 9.23 -2.73
CA GLY A 49 1.74 8.32 -3.23
C GLY A 49 2.68 7.83 -2.11
N ASP A 50 3.90 7.51 -2.49
CA ASP A 50 4.94 6.90 -1.66
C ASP A 50 5.20 7.69 -0.36
N ILE A 51 5.43 6.94 0.72
CA ILE A 51 5.74 7.48 2.05
C ILE A 51 7.13 7.04 2.52
N HIS A 52 7.54 5.80 2.22
CA HIS A 52 8.88 5.27 2.50
C HIS A 52 9.42 5.56 3.92
N GLY A 53 8.62 5.23 4.94
CA GLY A 53 9.01 5.41 6.33
C GLY A 53 9.26 6.86 6.76
N GLN A 54 8.80 7.86 6.00
CA GLN A 54 8.88 9.28 6.35
C GLN A 54 7.74 9.69 7.29
N PHE A 55 7.78 9.17 8.53
CA PHE A 55 6.68 9.32 9.49
C PHE A 55 6.30 10.78 9.80
N HIS A 56 7.28 11.66 9.96
CA HIS A 56 7.00 13.07 10.25
C HIS A 56 6.34 13.79 9.07
N ASP A 57 6.71 13.43 7.84
CA ASP A 57 6.09 13.96 6.63
C ASP A 57 4.66 13.42 6.46
N LEU A 58 4.42 12.15 6.81
CA LEU A 58 3.06 11.60 6.89
C LEU A 58 2.18 12.34 7.92
N MET A 59 2.71 12.66 9.09
CA MET A 59 1.97 13.47 10.07
C MET A 59 1.67 14.86 9.52
N LYS A 60 2.60 15.46 8.77
CA LYS A 60 2.40 16.75 8.10
C LYS A 60 1.37 16.67 6.97
N LEU A 61 1.32 15.55 6.25
CA LEU A 61 0.33 15.25 5.23
C LEU A 61 -1.08 15.27 5.83
N PHE A 62 -1.30 14.59 6.97
CA PHE A 62 -2.59 14.64 7.66
C PHE A 62 -2.94 16.02 8.20
N GLN A 63 -1.97 16.78 8.70
CA GLN A 63 -2.21 18.17 9.12
C GLN A 63 -2.65 19.08 7.96
N THR A 64 -2.23 18.76 6.74
CA THR A 64 -2.49 19.58 5.54
C THR A 64 -3.75 19.14 4.81
N GLY A 65 -3.96 17.83 4.63
CA GLY A 65 -5.11 17.26 3.94
C GLY A 65 -6.34 17.00 4.82
N GLY A 66 -6.18 17.10 6.15
CA GLY A 66 -7.21 16.79 7.13
C GLY A 66 -7.00 15.42 7.76
N HIS A 67 -7.61 15.22 8.93
CA HIS A 67 -7.50 13.97 9.66
C HIS A 67 -8.59 12.98 9.23
N VAL A 68 -8.29 11.68 9.37
CA VAL A 68 -9.31 10.62 9.28
C VAL A 68 -10.07 10.62 10.61
N PRO A 69 -11.43 10.58 10.62
CA PRO A 69 -12.33 10.29 9.49
C PRO A 69 -12.89 11.51 8.75
N GLU A 70 -12.51 12.74 9.10
CA GLU A 70 -13.05 13.95 8.46
C GLU A 70 -12.70 14.04 6.97
N THR A 71 -11.55 13.49 6.57
CA THR A 71 -11.09 13.37 5.19
C THR A 71 -10.92 11.89 4.82
N ASN A 72 -11.43 11.49 3.64
CA ASN A 72 -11.17 10.16 3.09
C ASN A 72 -9.80 10.11 2.38
N TYR A 73 -9.12 8.97 2.43
CA TYR A 73 -7.80 8.78 1.86
C TYR A 73 -7.68 7.50 1.02
N ILE A 74 -6.94 7.60 -0.09
CA ILE A 74 -6.33 6.46 -0.80
C ILE A 74 -4.82 6.62 -0.69
N PHE A 75 -4.14 5.63 -0.11
CA PHE A 75 -2.68 5.56 -0.12
C PHE A 75 -2.25 4.50 -1.13
N MET A 76 -1.43 4.90 -2.11
CA MET A 76 -1.09 4.09 -3.29
C MET A 76 0.12 3.17 -3.08
N GLY A 77 0.39 2.71 -1.86
CA GLY A 77 1.52 1.83 -1.55
C GLY A 77 2.81 2.55 -1.15
N ASP A 78 3.89 1.77 -1.04
CA ASP A 78 5.24 2.20 -0.67
C ASP A 78 5.27 2.95 0.67
N PHE A 79 4.75 2.27 1.68
CA PHE A 79 4.71 2.73 3.06
C PHE A 79 6.07 2.54 3.76
N VAL A 80 6.75 1.45 3.42
CA VAL A 80 7.95 0.97 4.11
C VAL A 80 9.23 1.17 3.29
N ASP A 81 10.35 0.81 3.91
CA ASP A 81 11.72 0.92 3.39
C ASP A 81 12.22 2.36 3.18
N ARG A 82 13.54 2.49 2.93
CA ARG A 82 14.30 3.74 2.71
C ARG A 82 14.38 4.67 3.93
N GLY A 83 13.26 5.00 4.56
CA GLY A 83 13.18 5.80 5.76
C GLY A 83 13.44 5.00 7.05
N TYR A 84 13.57 5.71 8.16
CA TYR A 84 13.89 5.12 9.47
C TYR A 84 12.67 4.75 10.32
N ASN A 85 11.48 5.14 9.87
CA ASN A 85 10.22 5.03 10.62
C ASN A 85 9.13 4.29 9.83
N SER A 86 9.52 3.26 9.07
CA SER A 86 8.59 2.44 8.29
C SER A 86 7.58 1.72 9.17
N LEU A 87 8.03 1.25 10.34
CA LEU A 87 7.14 0.60 11.32
C LEU A 87 6.08 1.57 11.83
N GLU A 88 6.45 2.80 12.22
CA GLU A 88 5.46 3.77 12.70
C GLU A 88 4.50 4.19 11.59
N VAL A 89 5.00 4.39 10.36
CA VAL A 89 4.18 4.68 9.16
C VAL A 89 3.16 3.58 8.93
N PHE A 90 3.61 2.33 8.81
CA PHE A 90 2.69 1.23 8.51
C PHE A 90 1.72 1.00 9.66
N THR A 91 2.19 1.04 10.91
CA THR A 91 1.35 0.86 12.10
C THR A 91 0.25 1.93 12.19
N ILE A 92 0.55 3.22 11.95
CA ILE A 92 -0.49 4.25 12.00
C ILE A 92 -1.52 4.07 10.89
N LEU A 93 -1.11 3.67 9.69
CA LEU A 93 -2.03 3.38 8.58
C LEU A 93 -2.95 2.19 8.91
N LEU A 94 -2.40 1.11 9.50
CA LEU A 94 -3.18 -0.03 9.96
C LEU A 94 -4.16 0.34 11.07
N LEU A 95 -3.75 1.15 12.04
CA LEU A 95 -4.64 1.63 13.11
C LEU A 95 -5.80 2.47 12.56
N LEU A 96 -5.52 3.36 11.60
CA LEU A 96 -6.54 4.14 10.92
C LEU A 96 -7.47 3.24 10.10
N LYS A 97 -6.94 2.21 9.43
CA LYS A 97 -7.74 1.21 8.69
C LYS A 97 -8.65 0.41 9.63
N ALA A 98 -8.11 -0.05 10.76
CA ALA A 98 -8.86 -0.77 11.78
C ALA A 98 -10.00 0.11 12.36
N ARG A 99 -9.71 1.39 12.61
CA ARG A 99 -10.64 2.30 13.29
C ARG A 99 -11.69 2.91 12.36
N TYR A 100 -11.32 3.16 11.10
CA TYR A 100 -12.11 3.87 10.10
C TYR A 100 -12.04 3.17 8.73
N PRO A 101 -12.45 1.90 8.63
CA PRO A 101 -12.22 1.08 7.44
C PRO A 101 -12.85 1.64 6.16
N ALA A 102 -13.92 2.44 6.30
CA ALA A 102 -14.63 3.09 5.18
C ALA A 102 -13.99 4.41 4.72
N ASN A 103 -13.06 4.98 5.47
CA ASN A 103 -12.47 6.30 5.20
C ASN A 103 -11.02 6.22 4.68
N ILE A 104 -10.38 5.05 4.76
CA ILE A 104 -9.01 4.86 4.30
C ILE A 104 -8.87 3.57 3.48
N THR A 105 -8.37 3.71 2.26
CA THR A 105 -8.03 2.62 1.35
C THR A 105 -6.52 2.53 1.25
N LEU A 106 -5.98 1.33 1.47
CA LEU A 106 -4.55 1.04 1.40
C LEU A 106 -4.30 0.13 0.20
N LEU A 107 -3.60 0.65 -0.80
CA LEU A 107 -3.13 -0.13 -1.94
C LEU A 107 -1.77 -0.75 -1.60
N ARG A 108 -1.44 -1.87 -2.25
CA ARG A 108 -0.12 -2.48 -2.18
C ARG A 108 0.83 -1.72 -3.12
N GLY A 109 2.03 -1.37 -2.63
CA GLY A 109 3.15 -0.95 -3.44
C GLY A 109 4.14 -2.08 -3.68
N ASN A 110 5.17 -1.84 -4.49
CA ASN A 110 6.19 -2.87 -4.74
C ASN A 110 7.07 -3.11 -3.51
N HIS A 111 7.22 -2.12 -2.62
CA HIS A 111 7.96 -2.27 -1.37
C HIS A 111 7.22 -3.06 -0.29
N GLU A 112 5.90 -3.27 -0.41
CA GLU A 112 5.14 -4.20 0.44
C GLU A 112 5.35 -5.67 0.02
N SER A 113 6.62 -6.07 -0.03
CA SER A 113 7.15 -7.38 -0.44
C SER A 113 8.18 -7.88 0.56
N ARG A 114 8.18 -9.19 0.83
CA ARG A 114 9.19 -9.84 1.68
C ARG A 114 10.59 -9.71 1.09
N GLN A 115 10.73 -9.80 -0.23
CA GLN A 115 12.02 -9.74 -0.90
C GLN A 115 12.66 -8.35 -0.79
N LEU A 116 11.88 -7.28 -1.01
CA LEU A 116 12.40 -5.92 -0.96
C LEU A 116 12.72 -5.51 0.47
N THR A 117 11.82 -5.78 1.41
CA THR A 117 11.98 -5.36 2.81
C THR A 117 13.17 -5.97 3.53
N GLN A 118 13.65 -7.13 3.07
CA GLN A 118 14.90 -7.75 3.55
C GLN A 118 16.16 -6.99 3.13
N VAL A 119 16.10 -6.20 2.04
CA VAL A 119 17.25 -5.52 1.45
C VAL A 119 17.20 -4.00 1.68
N TYR A 120 16.00 -3.42 1.72
CA TYR A 120 15.81 -1.96 1.72
C TYR A 120 15.48 -1.35 3.09
N GLY A 121 15.51 -2.15 4.16
CA GLY A 121 15.69 -1.69 5.53
C GLY A 121 14.56 -2.02 6.52
N PHE A 122 13.35 -2.35 6.05
CA PHE A 122 12.23 -2.60 6.96
C PHE A 122 12.42 -3.84 7.84
N TYR A 123 13.03 -4.91 7.31
CA TYR A 123 13.39 -6.09 8.09
C TYR A 123 14.32 -5.72 9.27
N ASP A 124 15.40 -5.00 8.97
CA ASP A 124 16.37 -4.55 9.97
C ASP A 124 15.76 -3.58 10.98
N GLU A 125 14.82 -2.73 10.54
CA GLU A 125 14.07 -1.84 11.42
C GLU A 125 13.25 -2.61 12.45
N CYS A 126 12.48 -3.60 12.00
CA CYS A 126 11.69 -4.46 12.89
C CYS A 126 12.59 -5.23 13.88
N GLN A 127 13.67 -5.82 13.38
CA GLN A 127 14.61 -6.58 14.23
C GLN A 127 15.27 -5.69 15.28
N ARG A 128 15.59 -4.43 14.96
CA ARG A 128 16.17 -3.48 15.91
C ARG A 128 15.19 -3.04 16.99
N LYS A 129 13.91 -2.84 16.64
CA LYS A 129 12.87 -2.33 17.56
C LYS A 129 12.29 -3.41 18.48
N TYR A 130 12.09 -4.63 17.97
CA TYR A 130 11.50 -5.74 18.74
C TYR A 130 12.51 -6.80 19.19
N GLY A 131 13.77 -6.74 18.73
CA GLY A 131 14.80 -7.72 19.05
C GLY A 131 14.65 -9.06 18.32
N ASN A 132 13.66 -9.19 17.44
CA ASN A 132 13.37 -10.39 16.67
C ASN A 132 12.58 -10.04 15.37
N ALA A 133 12.34 -11.04 14.51
CA ALA A 133 11.71 -10.83 13.21
C ALA A 133 10.16 -10.96 13.19
N ASN A 134 9.50 -11.16 14.34
CA ASN A 134 8.06 -11.39 14.40
C ASN A 134 7.25 -10.20 13.89
N ALA A 135 7.60 -8.98 14.28
CA ALA A 135 6.94 -7.78 13.78
C ALA A 135 7.00 -7.66 12.25
N TRP A 136 8.15 -7.97 11.64
CA TRP A 136 8.28 -8.01 10.19
C TRP A 136 7.40 -9.10 9.55
N ARG A 137 7.32 -10.29 10.16
CA ARG A 137 6.43 -11.36 9.69
C ARG A 137 4.96 -10.94 9.74
N TYR A 138 4.52 -10.37 10.87
CA TYR A 138 3.14 -9.90 11.01
C TYR A 138 2.78 -8.83 9.97
N CYS A 139 3.67 -7.86 9.72
CA CYS A 139 3.45 -6.83 8.72
C CYS A 139 3.44 -7.40 7.29
N THR A 140 4.39 -8.27 6.96
CA THR A 140 4.46 -8.89 5.61
C THR A 140 3.30 -9.82 5.32
N ASP A 141 2.74 -10.48 6.35
CA ASP A 141 1.50 -11.24 6.19
C ASP A 141 0.28 -10.34 5.93
N VAL A 142 0.27 -9.10 6.42
CA VAL A 142 -0.77 -8.11 6.06
C VAL A 142 -0.60 -7.62 4.62
N PHE A 143 0.65 -7.50 4.13
CA PHE A 143 0.92 -7.02 2.77
C PHE A 143 0.20 -7.84 1.70
N ASP A 144 0.08 -9.16 1.91
CA ASP A 144 -0.61 -10.06 0.97
C ASP A 144 -2.11 -9.76 0.83
N TYR A 145 -2.70 -9.07 1.81
CA TYR A 145 -4.13 -8.72 1.80
C TYR A 145 -4.39 -7.31 1.29
N LEU A 146 -3.36 -6.47 1.13
CA LEU A 146 -3.50 -5.11 0.61
C LEU A 146 -4.11 -5.13 -0.80
N THR A 147 -5.03 -4.19 -1.05
CA THR A 147 -5.75 -4.12 -2.33
C THR A 147 -4.82 -3.69 -3.46
N LEU A 148 -5.09 -4.10 -4.70
CA LEU A 148 -4.19 -3.82 -5.82
C LEU A 148 -4.45 -2.45 -6.47
N SER A 149 -5.70 -1.98 -6.39
CA SER A 149 -6.14 -0.76 -7.05
C SER A 149 -7.40 -0.19 -6.40
N ALA A 150 -7.69 1.07 -6.70
CA ALA A 150 -8.95 1.72 -6.38
C ALA A 150 -9.55 2.36 -7.63
N ILE A 151 -10.88 2.54 -7.65
CA ILE A 151 -11.59 3.28 -8.68
C ILE A 151 -12.43 4.38 -8.05
N ILE A 152 -12.09 5.63 -8.32
CA ILE A 152 -12.80 6.80 -7.78
C ILE A 152 -13.96 7.15 -8.69
N ASP A 153 -15.18 7.20 -8.13
CA ASP A 153 -16.44 7.53 -8.81
C ASP A 153 -16.68 6.74 -10.11
N GLY A 154 -16.08 5.56 -10.24
CA GLY A 154 -16.15 4.74 -11.47
C GLY A 154 -15.33 5.27 -12.65
N THR A 155 -14.48 6.28 -12.46
CA THR A 155 -13.82 7.01 -13.57
C THR A 155 -12.30 7.13 -13.45
N VAL A 156 -11.74 7.18 -12.24
CA VAL A 156 -10.29 7.34 -12.05
C VAL A 156 -9.72 6.07 -11.42
N LEU A 157 -8.91 5.33 -12.18
CA LEU A 157 -8.17 4.16 -11.70
C LEU A 157 -6.91 4.61 -10.97
N CYS A 158 -6.73 4.16 -9.73
CA CYS A 158 -5.53 4.33 -8.93
C CYS A 158 -4.81 3.00 -8.79
N VAL A 159 -3.54 2.96 -9.19
CA VAL A 159 -2.61 1.84 -9.05
C VAL A 159 -1.27 2.39 -8.58
N HIS A 160 -0.45 1.56 -7.93
CA HIS A 160 0.86 1.99 -7.43
C HIS A 160 1.84 2.29 -8.58
N GLY A 161 2.12 1.29 -9.42
CA GLY A 161 3.01 1.44 -10.56
C GLY A 161 2.26 1.93 -11.80
N GLY A 162 1.63 1.00 -12.51
CA GLY A 162 1.05 1.34 -13.81
C GLY A 162 0.27 0.22 -14.48
N LEU A 163 0.21 0.30 -15.81
CA LEU A 163 -0.60 -0.62 -16.63
C LEU A 163 0.17 -1.91 -16.93
N SER A 164 -0.57 -2.97 -17.29
CA SER A 164 -0.02 -4.24 -17.78
C SER A 164 -0.52 -4.55 -19.19
N PRO A 165 0.30 -5.09 -20.10
CA PRO A 165 -0.15 -5.54 -21.42
C PRO A 165 -1.18 -6.69 -21.34
N ASP A 166 -1.20 -7.42 -20.22
CA ASP A 166 -2.14 -8.52 -19.97
C ASP A 166 -3.47 -8.05 -19.36
N ILE A 167 -3.57 -6.78 -18.97
CA ILE A 167 -4.77 -6.17 -18.39
C ILE A 167 -5.33 -5.14 -19.38
N ARG A 168 -6.47 -5.48 -19.97
CA ARG A 168 -7.24 -4.61 -20.88
C ARG A 168 -8.50 -4.05 -20.25
N THR A 169 -8.96 -4.66 -19.16
CA THR A 169 -10.20 -4.27 -18.47
C THR A 169 -10.00 -4.34 -16.96
N ILE A 170 -10.74 -3.51 -16.23
CA ILE A 170 -10.72 -3.46 -14.76
C ILE A 170 -11.14 -4.80 -14.15
N ASP A 171 -12.04 -5.54 -14.80
CA ASP A 171 -12.49 -6.84 -14.33
C ASP A 171 -11.36 -7.89 -14.29
N GLN A 172 -10.34 -7.76 -15.13
CA GLN A 172 -9.16 -8.62 -15.05
C GLN A 172 -8.35 -8.38 -13.77
N ILE A 173 -8.32 -7.15 -13.24
CA ILE A 173 -7.68 -6.84 -11.96
C ILE A 173 -8.45 -7.50 -10.81
N ARG A 174 -9.79 -7.52 -10.90
CA ARG A 174 -10.67 -8.09 -9.85
C ARG A 174 -10.44 -9.58 -9.58
N VAL A 175 -9.95 -10.32 -10.58
CA VAL A 175 -9.77 -11.78 -10.50
C VAL A 175 -8.33 -12.22 -10.24
N ILE A 176 -7.40 -11.29 -10.04
CA ILE A 176 -6.01 -11.60 -9.65
C ILE A 176 -6.00 -12.24 -8.26
N GLU A 177 -5.29 -13.36 -8.09
CA GLU A 177 -5.03 -13.93 -6.76
C GLU A 177 -3.97 -13.08 -6.05
N ARG A 178 -4.42 -12.13 -5.23
CA ARG A 178 -3.52 -11.17 -4.58
C ARG A 178 -2.89 -11.67 -3.28
N ASN A 179 -3.46 -12.72 -2.65
CA ASN A 179 -3.02 -13.24 -1.36
C ASN A 179 -1.78 -14.14 -1.51
N CYS A 180 -0.72 -13.53 -2.05
CA CYS A 180 0.57 -14.13 -2.24
C CYS A 180 1.66 -13.05 -2.27
N GLU A 181 2.92 -13.48 -2.20
CA GLU A 181 4.05 -12.61 -2.49
C GLU A 181 3.97 -12.10 -3.94
N ILE A 182 4.39 -10.84 -4.17
CA ILE A 182 4.40 -10.24 -5.51
C ILE A 182 5.23 -11.13 -6.45
N PRO A 183 4.64 -11.67 -7.55
CA PRO A 183 5.37 -12.47 -8.52
C PRO A 183 6.46 -11.65 -9.23
N HIS A 184 7.43 -12.35 -9.83
CA HIS A 184 8.48 -11.69 -10.61
C HIS A 184 8.02 -11.19 -11.99
N GLU A 185 6.89 -11.70 -12.49
CA GLU A 185 6.33 -11.35 -13.81
C GLU A 185 4.80 -11.45 -13.81
N GLY A 186 4.17 -10.93 -14.87
CA GLY A 186 2.74 -11.00 -15.11
C GLY A 186 1.95 -9.83 -14.52
N PRO A 187 0.61 -9.86 -14.64
CA PRO A 187 -0.24 -8.70 -14.41
C PRO A 187 -0.15 -8.12 -13.01
N PHE A 188 0.03 -8.97 -11.98
CA PHE A 188 0.21 -8.49 -10.61
C PHE A 188 1.55 -7.74 -10.45
N CYS A 189 2.65 -8.31 -10.95
CA CYS A 189 3.95 -7.64 -10.96
C CYS A 189 3.88 -6.29 -11.69
N ASP A 190 3.28 -6.28 -12.88
CA ASP A 190 3.19 -5.09 -13.73
C ASP A 190 2.42 -3.93 -13.06
N LEU A 191 1.33 -4.22 -12.34
CA LEU A 191 0.57 -3.20 -11.60
C LEU A 191 1.40 -2.50 -10.53
N MET A 192 2.42 -3.18 -9.99
CA MET A 192 3.30 -2.67 -8.95
C MET A 192 4.59 -2.03 -9.50
N TRP A 193 5.00 -2.37 -10.73
CA TRP A 193 6.34 -2.03 -11.23
C TRP A 193 6.40 -1.20 -12.51
N SER A 194 5.29 -1.07 -13.24
CA SER A 194 5.29 -0.40 -14.54
C SER A 194 5.33 1.13 -14.39
N ASP A 195 6.02 1.81 -15.31
CA ASP A 195 6.18 3.27 -15.31
C ASP A 195 5.65 3.90 -16.61
N PRO A 196 5.09 5.12 -16.56
CA PRO A 196 4.82 5.88 -17.77
C PRO A 196 6.12 6.38 -18.42
N GLU A 197 6.18 6.43 -19.75
CA GLU A 197 7.33 6.95 -20.50
C GLU A 197 6.88 7.70 -21.76
N ASP A 198 7.72 8.61 -22.27
CA ASP A 198 7.49 9.35 -23.54
C ASP A 198 7.72 8.47 -24.78
N ILE A 199 6.90 7.42 -24.88
CA ILE A 199 6.81 6.49 -26.00
C ILE A 199 5.35 6.37 -26.46
N GLU A 200 5.10 5.76 -27.61
CA GLU A 200 3.71 5.50 -28.05
C GLU A 200 3.13 4.24 -27.41
N THR A 201 3.90 3.14 -27.38
CA THR A 201 3.42 1.80 -27.04
C THR A 201 4.06 1.27 -25.75
N TRP A 202 4.19 -0.05 -25.63
CA TRP A 202 4.91 -0.72 -24.56
C TRP A 202 6.42 -0.80 -24.84
N ALA A 203 7.24 -0.75 -23.79
CA ALA A 203 8.64 -1.14 -23.82
C ALA A 203 9.05 -1.87 -22.54
N VAL A 204 10.14 -2.62 -22.57
CA VAL A 204 10.63 -3.37 -21.39
C VAL A 204 11.16 -2.39 -20.35
N SER A 205 10.75 -2.56 -19.08
CA SER A 205 11.22 -1.71 -17.99
C SER A 205 12.70 -1.95 -17.68
N PRO A 206 13.51 -0.89 -17.49
CA PRO A 206 14.90 -1.02 -17.04
C PRO A 206 15.01 -1.49 -15.58
N ARG A 207 13.89 -1.52 -14.82
CA ARG A 207 13.85 -2.03 -13.44
C ARG A 207 14.02 -3.55 -13.36
N GLY A 208 13.91 -4.26 -14.49
CA GLY A 208 13.93 -5.72 -14.53
C GLY A 208 12.61 -6.39 -14.14
N ALA A 209 11.56 -5.58 -13.91
CA ALA A 209 10.18 -5.98 -13.64
C ALA A 209 9.23 -4.90 -14.18
N GLY A 210 8.03 -5.29 -14.61
CA GLY A 210 7.04 -4.39 -15.20
C GLY A 210 7.40 -3.87 -16.60
N TRP A 211 6.62 -2.89 -17.06
CA TRP A 211 6.73 -2.31 -18.40
C TRP A 211 6.82 -0.79 -18.37
N LEU A 212 7.38 -0.21 -19.43
CA LEU A 212 7.16 1.18 -19.77
C LEU A 212 5.92 1.27 -20.65
N PHE A 213 5.04 2.25 -20.40
CA PHE A 213 3.82 2.45 -21.19
C PHE A 213 3.64 3.89 -21.65
N GLY A 214 3.23 4.01 -22.91
CA GLY A 214 3.04 5.28 -23.61
C GLY A 214 1.60 5.80 -23.65
N SER A 215 1.44 6.95 -24.29
CA SER A 215 0.15 7.66 -24.41
C SER A 215 -0.95 6.89 -25.16
N ARG A 216 -0.58 6.04 -26.12
CA ARG A 216 -1.56 5.21 -26.83
C ARG A 216 -2.09 4.10 -25.92
N VAL A 217 -1.21 3.50 -25.10
CA VAL A 217 -1.59 2.46 -24.15
C VAL A 217 -2.60 3.00 -23.14
N THR A 218 -2.35 4.18 -22.58
CA THR A 218 -3.29 4.81 -21.62
C THR A 218 -4.64 5.10 -22.27
N SER A 219 -4.65 5.53 -23.54
CA SER A 219 -5.89 5.83 -24.28
C SER A 219 -6.71 4.59 -24.67
N GLU A 220 -6.09 3.41 -24.75
CA GLU A 220 -6.77 2.16 -25.12
C GLU A 220 -7.38 1.44 -23.91
N VAL A 221 -6.87 1.70 -22.69
CA VAL A 221 -7.32 1.07 -21.44
C VAL A 221 -8.33 1.95 -20.67
N MET A 222 -8.35 3.25 -20.91
CA MET A 222 -9.33 4.22 -20.38
C MET A 222 -10.62 4.26 -21.22
#